data_AF-A0A9W8NY86-F1
#
_entry.id   AF-A0A9W8NY86-F1
#
_cell.length_a   1.000
_cell.length_b   1.000
_cell.length_c   1.000
_cell.angle_alpha   90.00
_cell.angle_beta   90.00
_cell.angle_gamma   90.00
#
_symmetry.space_group_name_H-M   'P 1'
#
loop_
_entity.id
_entity.type
_entity.pdbx_description
1 polymer ?
#
loop_
_entity_poly.entity_id
_entity_poly.type
_entity_poly.pdbx_seq_one_letter_code
_entity_poly.pdbx_strand_id
1 'polypeptide(L)'
;MSLRNCLRKTHLQKTHRAVVNNFFQCRFYAASAKPATPAQKPTVQPKSSCPADTVLPGLNYLKNQPPVLALPDEEYPPWLWTVLLPKELEDDGPGGRKERMERRKENKQRIRERNFMSTQ
;
A
#
# COMPACT_ATOMS: atom_id res chain seq x y z
N MET A 1 -24.32 7.19 58.59
CA MET A 1 -23.53 8.22 57.88
C MET A 1 -23.89 8.17 56.41
N SER A 2 -24.67 9.16 55.97
CA SER A 2 -25.04 9.40 54.58
C SER A 2 -23.85 9.98 53.83
N LEU A 3 -23.63 9.59 52.58
CA LEU A 3 -23.23 10.48 51.50
C LEU A 3 -23.46 9.77 50.16
N ARG A 4 -24.58 10.16 49.55
CA ARG A 4 -24.98 9.83 48.18
C ARG A 4 -24.06 10.60 47.25
N ASN A 5 -23.21 9.92 46.48
CA ASN A 5 -22.49 10.60 45.40
C ASN A 5 -23.28 10.56 44.11
N CYS A 6 -23.66 11.78 43.75
CA CYS A 6 -24.53 12.25 42.70
C CYS A 6 -24.10 11.83 41.29
N LEU A 7 -25.12 11.68 40.44
CA LEU A 7 -25.04 11.43 39.01
C LEU A 7 -24.20 12.50 38.29
N ARG A 8 -23.46 12.09 37.25
CA ARG A 8 -23.47 12.79 35.95
C ARG A 8 -23.37 11.78 34.81
N LYS A 9 -24.53 11.40 34.28
CA LYS A 9 -24.67 10.83 32.94
C LYS A 9 -24.37 11.95 31.94
N THR A 10 -23.24 11.91 31.27
CA THR A 10 -23.01 12.76 30.09
C THR A 10 -23.66 12.07 28.90
N HIS A 11 -24.86 12.55 28.59
CA HIS A 11 -25.58 12.23 27.37
C HIS A 11 -24.81 12.80 26.17
N LEU A 12 -23.98 11.98 25.53
CA LEU A 12 -23.36 12.38 24.26
C LEU A 12 -24.42 12.24 23.15
N GLN A 13 -25.02 13.39 22.81
CA GLN A 13 -26.00 13.53 21.74
C GLN A 13 -25.39 13.06 20.41
N LYS A 14 -26.08 12.11 19.77
CA LYS A 14 -25.84 11.67 18.39
C LYS A 14 -26.03 12.86 17.44
N THR A 15 -24.96 13.30 16.80
CA THR A 15 -25.08 14.14 15.60
C THR A 15 -24.96 13.25 14.37
N HIS A 16 -26.11 12.90 13.80
CA HIS A 16 -26.18 12.34 12.46
C HIS A 16 -25.70 13.41 11.47
N ARG A 17 -24.45 13.32 11.01
CA ARG A 17 -24.00 14.05 9.82
C ARG A 17 -24.57 13.34 8.59
N ALA A 18 -25.75 13.77 8.18
CA ALA A 18 -26.26 13.51 6.84
C ALA A 18 -25.66 14.55 5.88
N VAL A 19 -24.71 14.12 5.05
CA VAL A 19 -24.39 14.80 3.78
C VAL A 19 -24.34 13.71 2.72
N VAL A 20 -25.52 13.36 2.23
CA VAL A 20 -25.70 12.59 1.01
C VAL A 20 -25.87 13.57 -0.16
N ASN A 21 -25.36 13.14 -1.31
CA ASN A 21 -25.52 13.72 -2.63
C ASN A 21 -24.78 15.03 -2.92
N ASN A 22 -23.54 14.87 -3.38
CA ASN A 22 -23.13 15.66 -4.53
C ASN A 22 -22.85 14.72 -5.70
N PHE A 23 -23.94 14.49 -6.43
CA PHE A 23 -24.03 13.68 -7.64
C PHE A 23 -23.28 14.42 -8.76
N PHE A 24 -21.97 14.25 -8.83
CA PHE A 24 -21.19 14.70 -9.98
C PHE A 24 -21.46 13.76 -11.15
N GLN A 25 -22.52 14.05 -11.89
CA GLN A 25 -22.79 13.42 -13.16
C GLN A 25 -21.86 14.00 -14.22
N CYS A 26 -20.68 13.39 -14.37
CA CYS A 26 -19.82 13.60 -15.54
C CYS A 26 -20.55 13.08 -16.78
N ARG A 27 -21.09 14.01 -17.55
CA ARG A 27 -21.74 13.76 -18.84
C ARG A 27 -20.63 13.45 -19.86
N PHE A 28 -20.25 12.19 -19.97
CA PHE A 28 -19.35 11.72 -21.02
C PHE A 28 -20.09 11.79 -22.37
N TYR A 29 -19.69 12.74 -23.23
CA TYR A 29 -20.05 12.71 -24.65
C TYR A 29 -19.18 11.65 -25.33
N ALA A 30 -19.82 10.60 -25.84
CA ALA A 30 -19.19 9.60 -26.70
C ALA A 30 -18.90 10.22 -28.08
N ALA A 31 -17.70 10.75 -28.26
CA ALA A 31 -17.16 11.05 -29.58
C ALA A 31 -16.41 9.81 -30.09
N SER A 32 -17.00 9.11 -31.04
CA SER A 32 -16.38 7.99 -31.75
C SER A 32 -15.36 8.51 -32.76
N ALA A 33 -14.19 8.93 -32.28
CA ALA A 33 -13.01 9.11 -33.13
C ALA A 33 -12.26 7.78 -33.17
N LYS A 34 -12.23 7.11 -34.32
CA LYS A 34 -11.39 5.93 -34.57
C LYS A 34 -9.92 6.34 -34.41
N PRO A 35 -9.16 5.81 -33.44
CA PRO A 35 -7.72 6.01 -33.44
C PRO A 35 -7.11 5.07 -34.49
N ALA A 36 -6.42 5.67 -35.47
CA ALA A 36 -5.54 4.95 -36.37
C ALA A 36 -4.51 4.17 -35.54
N THR A 37 -4.35 2.88 -35.80
CA THR A 37 -3.42 1.99 -35.12
C THR A 37 -1.98 2.40 -35.45
N PRO A 38 -1.19 2.96 -34.52
CA PRO A 38 0.25 3.00 -34.73
C PRO A 38 0.77 1.56 -34.58
N ALA A 39 1.53 1.09 -35.57
CA ALA A 39 2.16 -0.21 -35.57
C ALA A 39 2.91 -0.43 -34.24
N GLN A 40 2.47 -1.45 -33.50
CA GLN A 40 3.08 -1.86 -32.24
C GLN A 40 4.48 -2.40 -32.53
N LYS A 41 5.50 -1.57 -32.33
CA LYS A 41 6.85 -2.06 -32.06
C LYS A 41 6.78 -2.88 -30.76
N PRO A 42 7.48 -4.02 -30.63
CA PRO A 42 7.48 -4.78 -29.38
C PRO A 42 7.97 -3.86 -28.26
N THR A 43 7.05 -3.36 -27.45
CA THR A 43 7.34 -2.52 -26.30
C THR A 43 7.86 -3.44 -25.22
N VAL A 44 9.18 -3.63 -25.19
CA VAL A 44 9.87 -4.10 -24.00
C VAL A 44 9.46 -3.15 -22.88
N GLN A 45 8.71 -3.64 -21.90
CA GLN A 45 8.33 -2.80 -20.77
C GLN A 45 9.62 -2.33 -20.09
N PRO A 46 9.77 -1.03 -19.80
CA PRO A 46 10.95 -0.54 -19.13
C PRO A 46 11.08 -1.26 -17.77
N LYS A 47 12.29 -1.77 -17.47
CA LYS A 47 12.56 -2.52 -16.23
C LYS A 47 12.37 -1.63 -15.01
N SER A 48 12.75 -0.36 -15.12
CA SER A 48 12.59 0.66 -14.09
C SER A 48 11.53 1.70 -14.45
N SER A 49 11.02 2.38 -13.44
CA SER A 49 10.08 3.50 -13.61
C SER A 49 10.76 4.86 -13.71
N CYS A 50 12.03 4.99 -13.31
CA CYS A 50 12.77 6.25 -13.42
C CYS A 50 13.83 6.15 -14.52
N PRO A 51 13.90 7.10 -15.46
CA PRO A 51 14.99 7.14 -16.42
C PRO A 51 16.32 7.49 -15.74
N ALA A 52 17.43 7.20 -16.42
CA ALA A 52 18.75 7.63 -16.00
C ALA A 52 18.81 9.15 -15.79
N ASP A 53 19.70 9.61 -14.90
CA ASP A 53 19.92 11.00 -14.50
C ASP A 53 18.73 11.69 -13.82
N THR A 54 17.73 10.92 -13.37
CA THR A 54 16.65 11.46 -12.55
C THR A 54 17.16 11.82 -11.15
N VAL A 55 16.92 13.05 -10.69
CA VAL A 55 17.23 13.47 -9.32
C VAL A 55 16.31 12.73 -8.34
N LEU A 56 16.89 12.06 -7.34
CA LEU A 56 16.14 11.37 -6.29
C LEU A 56 15.96 12.29 -5.07
N PRO A 57 14.81 12.97 -4.91
CA PRO A 57 14.60 13.92 -3.82
C PRO A 57 14.53 13.20 -2.46
N GLY A 58 15.04 13.85 -1.42
CA GLY A 58 14.93 13.35 -0.04
C GLY A 58 15.90 12.24 0.35
N LEU A 59 16.78 11.81 -0.55
CA LEU A 59 17.83 10.83 -0.22
C LEU A 59 19.03 11.47 0.50
N ASN A 60 19.32 12.74 0.19
CA ASN A 60 20.38 13.50 0.83
C ASN A 60 19.97 13.91 2.24
N TYR A 61 20.71 13.44 3.24
CA TYR A 61 20.50 13.80 4.65
C TYR A 61 21.51 14.85 5.12
N LEU A 62 22.67 15.00 4.45
CA LEU A 62 23.67 16.02 4.73
C LEU A 62 23.47 17.25 3.84
N LYS A 63 23.75 18.44 4.38
CA LYS A 63 23.53 19.73 3.71
C LYS A 63 24.47 19.99 2.52
N ASN A 64 25.63 19.33 2.49
CA ASN A 64 26.67 19.55 1.47
C ASN A 64 26.89 18.31 0.58
N GLN A 65 25.91 17.40 0.50
CA GLN A 65 25.98 16.27 -0.43
C GLN A 65 25.47 16.69 -1.83
N PRO A 66 26.16 16.25 -2.90
CA PRO A 66 25.66 16.44 -4.26
C PRO A 66 24.31 15.72 -4.45
N PRO A 67 23.45 16.18 -5.36
CA PRO A 67 22.18 15.52 -5.63
C PRO A 67 22.42 14.08 -6.11
N VAL A 68 21.71 13.12 -5.53
CA VAL A 68 21.78 11.72 -5.98
C VAL A 68 20.98 11.58 -7.27
N LEU A 69 21.67 11.14 -8.31
CA LEU A 69 21.10 10.87 -9.63
C LEU A 69 20.89 9.36 -9.80
N ALA A 70 19.81 8.99 -10.48
CA ALA A 70 19.57 7.62 -10.90
C ALA A 70 20.58 7.20 -11.97
N LEU A 71 21.20 6.04 -11.78
CA LEU A 71 22.10 5.41 -12.74
C LEU A 71 21.26 4.69 -13.82
N PRO A 72 21.85 4.31 -14.96
CA PRO A 72 21.18 3.43 -15.92
C PRO A 72 20.86 2.05 -15.33
N ASP A 73 19.78 1.42 -15.80
CA ASP A 73 19.26 0.14 -15.30
C ASP A 73 20.28 -1.01 -15.28
N GLU A 74 21.27 -0.99 -16.18
CA GLU A 74 22.29 -2.03 -16.33
C GLU A 74 23.43 -1.92 -15.32
N GLU A 75 23.59 -0.74 -14.70
CA GLU A 75 24.63 -0.50 -13.69
C GLU A 75 24.16 -0.94 -12.29
N TYR A 76 22.86 -1.14 -12.13
CA TYR A 76 22.29 -1.71 -10.91
C TYR A 76 22.49 -3.22 -10.86
N PRO A 77 22.84 -3.77 -9.68
CA PRO A 77 22.96 -5.21 -9.52
C PRO A 77 21.67 -5.97 -9.89
N PRO A 78 21.78 -7.19 -10.45
CA PRO A 78 20.63 -7.95 -10.93
C PRO A 78 19.63 -8.34 -9.82
N TRP A 79 20.08 -8.40 -8.56
CA TRP A 79 19.20 -8.72 -7.43
C TRP A 79 18.13 -7.65 -7.18
N LEU A 80 18.33 -6.40 -7.61
CA LEU A 80 17.36 -5.32 -7.41
C LEU A 80 16.03 -5.64 -8.07
N TRP A 81 16.10 -6.24 -9.26
CA TRP A 81 14.93 -6.55 -10.09
C TRP A 81 14.15 -7.76 -9.60
N THR A 82 14.73 -8.58 -8.72
CA THR A 82 14.05 -9.76 -8.15
C THR A 82 13.36 -9.48 -6.81
N VAL A 83 13.58 -8.30 -6.20
CA VAL A 83 13.05 -7.96 -4.86
C VAL A 83 11.52 -7.96 -4.80
N LEU A 84 10.87 -7.54 -5.88
CA LEU A 84 9.39 -7.46 -5.94
C LEU A 84 8.74 -8.81 -6.26
N LEU A 85 9.53 -9.83 -6.62
CA LEU A 85 9.00 -11.15 -6.88
C LEU A 85 8.53 -11.78 -5.56
N PRO A 86 7.38 -12.48 -5.57
CA PRO A 86 6.91 -13.16 -4.38
C PRO A 86 7.96 -14.17 -3.90
N LYS A 87 8.33 -14.06 -2.63
CA LYS A 87 9.26 -15.01 -2.02
C LYS A 87 8.52 -16.31 -1.71
N GLU A 88 8.72 -17.30 -2.55
CA GLU A 88 8.31 -18.66 -2.27
C GLU A 88 9.24 -19.25 -1.19
N LEU A 89 8.66 -19.72 -0.09
CA LEU A 89 9.39 -20.45 0.93
C LEU A 89 9.20 -21.93 0.65
N GLU A 90 10.28 -22.63 0.38
CA GLU A 90 10.30 -24.08 0.26
C GLU A 90 9.92 -24.73 1.60
N ASP A 91 9.35 -25.93 1.53
CA ASP A 91 8.97 -26.68 2.72
C ASP A 91 10.21 -27.40 3.28
N ASP A 92 10.95 -26.68 4.14
CA ASP A 92 12.20 -27.15 4.78
C ASP A 92 11.97 -28.27 5.84
N GLY A 93 10.81 -28.93 5.85
CA GLY A 93 10.43 -29.94 6.85
C GLY A 93 9.98 -29.35 8.19
N PRO A 94 9.76 -30.20 9.23
CA PRO A 94 9.21 -29.77 10.51
C PRO A 94 10.15 -28.78 11.22
N GLY A 95 9.62 -27.61 11.56
CA GLY A 95 10.38 -26.48 12.13
C GLY A 95 10.96 -25.51 11.10
N GLY A 96 10.71 -25.75 9.80
CA GLY A 96 11.16 -24.95 8.67
C GLY A 96 10.69 -23.49 8.70
N ARG A 97 11.28 -22.66 7.82
CA ARG A 97 10.93 -21.23 7.76
C ARG A 97 9.49 -21.01 7.30
N LYS A 98 9.00 -21.84 6.38
CA LYS A 98 7.64 -21.83 5.86
C LYS A 98 6.61 -22.08 6.97
N GLU A 99 6.71 -23.20 7.67
CA GLU A 99 5.81 -23.57 8.77
C GLU A 99 5.76 -22.48 9.87
N ARG A 100 6.92 -21.92 10.22
CA ARG A 100 7.00 -20.82 11.19
C ARG A 100 6.25 -19.57 10.73
N MET A 101 6.33 -19.24 9.45
CA MET A 101 5.63 -18.09 8.87
C MET A 101 4.12 -18.33 8.79
N GLU A 102 3.69 -19.54 8.43
CA GLU A 102 2.29 -19.94 8.39
C GLU A 102 1.64 -19.85 9.77
N ARG A 103 2.27 -20.42 10.80
CA ARG A 103 1.81 -20.28 12.19
C ARG A 103 1.70 -18.83 12.66
N ARG A 104 2.62 -17.96 12.23
CA ARG A 104 2.55 -16.52 12.53
C ARG A 104 1.35 -15.87 11.85
N LYS A 105 1.03 -16.28 10.61
CA LYS A 105 -0.13 -15.79 9.85
C LYS A 105 -1.44 -16.24 10.52
N GLU A 106 -1.55 -17.51 10.88
CA GLU A 106 -2.70 -18.09 11.57
C GLU A 106 -2.94 -17.42 12.93
N ASN A 107 -1.89 -17.24 13.73
CA ASN A 107 -2.04 -16.58 15.03
C ASN A 107 -2.49 -15.12 14.88
N LYS A 108 -1.98 -14.40 13.87
CA LYS A 108 -2.45 -13.04 13.54
C LYS A 108 -3.93 -13.03 13.13
N GLN A 109 -4.37 -14.00 12.33
CA GLN A 109 -5.77 -14.14 11.92
C GLN A 109 -6.66 -14.43 13.12
N ARG A 110 -6.30 -15.41 13.95
CA ARG A 110 -7.02 -15.75 15.19
C ARG A 110 -7.15 -14.56 16.14
N ILE A 111 -6.07 -13.80 16.34
CA ILE A 111 -6.11 -12.59 17.19
C ILE A 111 -7.02 -11.53 16.57
N ARG A 112 -6.93 -11.31 15.25
CA ARG A 112 -7.79 -10.36 14.53
C ARG A 112 -9.27 -10.74 14.65
N GLU A 113 -9.60 -12.00 14.43
CA GLU A 113 -10.96 -12.53 14.52
C GLU A 113 -11.51 -12.44 15.96
N ARG A 114 -10.72 -12.85 16.95
CA ARG A 114 -11.08 -12.71 18.36
C ARG A 114 -11.35 -11.25 18.73
N ASN A 115 -10.44 -10.35 18.35
CA ASN A 115 -10.59 -8.92 18.62
C ASN A 115 -11.79 -8.33 17.88
N PHE A 116 -12.06 -8.78 16.65
CA PHE A 116 -13.24 -8.37 15.88
C PHE A 116 -14.53 -8.79 16.59
N MET A 117 -14.63 -10.05 17.04
CA MET A 117 -15.81 -10.55 17.75
C MET A 117 -16.01 -9.91 19.13
N SER A 118 -14.94 -9.44 19.78
CA SER A 118 -15.03 -8.83 21.12
C SER A 118 -15.29 -7.33 21.11
N THR A 119 -15.26 -6.66 19.95
CA THR A 119 -15.34 -5.18 19.84
C THR A 119 -16.72 -4.69 19.38
N GLN A 120 -17.66 -5.60 19.09
CA GLN A 120 -19.05 -5.29 18.72
C GLN A 120 -19.96 -5.07 19.93
#